data_AF-Q9R6J2-F1
#
_entry.id   AF-Q9R6J2-F1
#
_cell.length_a   1.000
_cell.length_b   1.000
_cell.length_c   1.000
_cell.angle_alpha   90.00
_cell.angle_beta   90.00
_cell.angle_gamma   90.00
#
_symmetry.space_group_name_H-M   'P 1'
#
loop_
_entity.id
_entity.type
_entity.pdbx_description
1 polymer ?
#
loop_
_entity_poly.entity_id
_entity_poly.type
_entity_poly.pdbx_seq_one_letter_code
_entity_poly.pdbx_strand_id
1 'polypeptide(L)'
;MLLLEFLFFSAAFVAVVLLAVHQIVAQIKEYRFYKNNGGDFSVDSGADNLKLDERVYINALGLTNWQRFYLFRPFYIALLIAFAGMMIFSLF
;
A
#
# COMPACT_ATOMS: atom_id res chain seq x y z
N MET A 1 8.46 -23.15 21.33
CA MET A 1 7.85 -23.13 19.98
C MET A 1 6.76 -22.07 19.89
N LEU A 2 5.72 -22.14 20.73
CA LEU A 2 4.59 -21.18 20.77
C LEU A 2 4.99 -19.70 20.89
N LEU A 3 5.95 -19.35 21.76
CA LEU A 3 6.39 -17.95 21.92
C LEU A 3 7.01 -17.38 20.63
N LEU A 4 7.86 -18.16 19.95
CA LEU A 4 8.55 -17.72 18.74
C LEU A 4 7.56 -17.58 17.58
N GLU A 5 6.60 -18.49 17.48
CA GLU A 5 5.50 -18.45 16.51
C GLU A 5 4.64 -17.20 16.70
N PHE A 6 4.25 -16.88 17.93
CA PHE A 6 3.50 -15.67 18.24
C PHE A 6 4.28 -14.39 17.91
N LEU A 7 5.58 -14.38 18.18
CA LEU A 7 6.46 -13.25 17.84
C LEU A 7 6.56 -13.04 16.33
N PHE A 8 6.76 -14.11 15.56
CA PHE A 8 6.81 -14.02 14.09
C PHE A 8 5.48 -13.59 13.50
N PHE A 9 4.38 -14.17 13.98
CA PHE A 9 3.04 -13.76 13.56
C PHE A 9 2.80 -12.27 13.84
N SER A 10 3.07 -11.82 15.07
CA SER A 10 2.87 -10.43 15.47
C SER A 10 3.73 -9.47 14.65
N ALA A 11 5.00 -9.80 14.42
CA ALA A 11 5.90 -8.96 13.62
C ALA A 11 5.43 -8.85 12.16
N ALA A 12 5.06 -9.97 11.54
CA ALA A 12 4.54 -9.98 10.18
C ALA A 12 3.21 -9.21 10.08
N PHE A 13 2.31 -9.42 11.03
CA PHE A 13 1.00 -8.76 11.06
C PHE A 13 1.15 -7.25 11.20
N VAL A 14 1.99 -6.79 12.14
CA VAL A 14 2.30 -5.37 12.32
C VAL A 14 2.90 -4.77 11.04
N ALA A 15 3.82 -5.48 10.37
CA ALA A 15 4.39 -5.00 9.11
C ALA A 15 3.33 -4.81 8.01
N VAL A 16 2.40 -5.77 7.85
CA VAL A 16 1.31 -5.67 6.87
C VAL A 16 0.38 -4.51 7.20
N VAL A 17 0.00 -4.34 8.47
CA VAL A 17 -0.86 -3.22 8.90
C VAL A 17 -0.17 -1.88 8.67
N LEU A 18 1.11 -1.74 9.02
CA LEU A 18 1.87 -0.50 8.78
C LEU A 18 1.98 -0.17 7.29
N LEU A 19 2.18 -1.18 6.43
CA LEU A 19 2.16 -1.00 4.98
C LEU A 19 0.78 -0.52 4.50
N ALA A 20 -0.31 -1.12 4.99
CA ALA A 20 -1.67 -0.71 4.62
C ALA A 20 -1.94 0.74 5.02
N VAL A 21 -1.59 1.12 6.24
CA VAL A 21 -1.72 2.49 6.75
C VAL A 21 -0.90 3.46 5.92
N HIS A 22 0.35 3.12 5.60
CA HIS A 22 1.20 3.96 4.74
C HIS A 22 0.54 4.23 3.39
N GLN A 23 0.01 3.19 2.74
CA GLN A 23 -0.65 3.31 1.43
C GLN A 23 -1.93 4.15 1.52
N ILE A 24 -2.75 3.98 2.57
CA ILE A 24 -3.93 4.83 2.80
C ILE A 24 -3.53 6.30 2.98
N VAL A 25 -2.50 6.58 3.78
CA VAL A 25 -2.03 7.96 4.01
C VAL A 25 -1.48 8.58 2.72
N ALA A 26 -0.72 7.82 1.93
CA ALA A 26 -0.24 8.25 0.62
C ALA A 26 -1.41 8.59 -0.31
N GLN A 27 -2.44 7.74 -0.36
CA GLN A 27 -3.66 7.99 -1.15
C GLN A 27 -4.35 9.31 -0.77
N ILE A 28 -4.50 9.57 0.53
CA ILE A 28 -5.15 10.79 1.01
C ILE A 28 -4.32 12.04 0.69
N LYS A 29 -2.99 11.94 0.80
CA LYS A 29 -2.08 13.03 0.45
C LYS A 29 -2.11 13.32 -1.06
N GLU A 30 -2.06 12.28 -1.88
CA GLU A 30 -2.16 12.39 -3.34
C GLU A 30 -3.48 12.98 -3.79
N TYR A 31 -4.59 12.53 -3.20
CA TYR A 31 -5.90 13.08 -3.51
C TYR A 31 -5.93 14.59 -3.29
N ARG A 32 -5.39 15.07 -2.16
CA ARG A 32 -5.31 16.50 -1.86
C ARG A 32 -4.38 17.23 -2.84
N PHE A 33 -3.24 16.65 -3.19
CA PHE A 33 -2.32 17.22 -4.15
C PHE A 33 -2.97 17.41 -5.52
N TYR A 34 -3.54 16.34 -6.10
CA TYR A 34 -4.19 16.43 -7.41
C TYR A 34 -5.40 17.36 -7.39
N LYS A 35 -6.21 17.33 -6.32
CA LYS A 35 -7.34 18.26 -6.18
C LYS A 35 -6.88 19.73 -6.16
N ASN A 36 -5.79 20.04 -5.48
CA ASN A 36 -5.25 21.40 -5.41
C ASN A 36 -4.60 21.84 -6.74
N ASN A 37 -4.10 20.89 -7.53
CA ASN A 37 -3.53 21.14 -8.85
C ASN A 37 -4.55 21.01 -9.99
N GLY A 38 -5.84 21.21 -9.72
CA GLY A 38 -6.89 21.16 -10.75
C GLY A 38 -7.10 19.79 -11.41
N GLY A 39 -6.65 18.71 -10.77
CA GLY A 39 -6.70 17.35 -11.31
C GLY A 39 -5.55 17.02 -12.26
N ASP A 40 -4.46 17.78 -12.25
CA ASP A 40 -3.30 17.53 -13.12
C ASP A 40 -2.46 16.33 -12.62
N PHE A 41 -2.52 15.23 -13.37
CA PHE A 41 -1.72 14.02 -13.12
C PHE A 41 -0.37 14.00 -13.86
N SER A 42 0.00 15.05 -14.58
CA SER A 42 1.31 15.13 -15.24
C SER A 42 2.46 15.27 -14.25
N VAL A 43 2.18 15.81 -13.05
CA VAL A 43 3.15 16.03 -11.97
C VAL A 43 3.06 14.92 -10.93
N ASP A 44 4.21 14.35 -10.55
CA ASP A 44 4.28 13.41 -9.43
C ASP A 44 4.08 14.15 -8.11
N SER A 45 3.14 13.67 -7.30
CA SER A 45 2.87 14.19 -5.96
C SER A 45 4.01 13.96 -4.96
N GLY A 46 4.86 12.96 -5.21
CA GLY A 46 5.88 12.50 -4.26
C GLY A 46 5.32 12.00 -2.92
N ALA A 47 4.01 11.72 -2.81
CA ALA A 47 3.40 11.34 -1.54
C ALA A 47 3.69 9.89 -1.12
N ASP A 48 3.99 9.03 -2.09
CA ASP A 48 4.38 7.64 -1.87
C ASP A 48 5.89 7.46 -1.97
N ASN A 49 6.55 7.51 -0.81
CA ASN A 49 8.00 7.37 -0.72
C ASN A 49 8.49 5.94 -0.92
N LEU A 50 7.61 4.94 -0.72
CA LEU A 50 7.99 3.54 -0.87
C LEU A 50 8.05 3.12 -2.34
N LYS A 51 7.28 3.79 -3.20
CA LYS A 51 7.23 3.55 -4.66
C LYS A 51 7.11 2.06 -4.98
N LEU A 52 6.16 1.40 -4.32
CA LEU A 52 6.04 -0.06 -4.36
C LEU A 52 5.79 -0.58 -5.78
N ASP A 53 5.06 0.17 -6.60
CA ASP A 53 4.81 -0.12 -8.01
C ASP A 53 6.06 -0.14 -8.89
N GLU A 54 7.12 0.59 -8.48
CA GLU A 54 8.41 0.63 -9.16
C GLU A 54 9.37 -0.46 -8.65
N ARG A 55 9.10 -1.03 -7.47
CA ARG A 55 9.96 -2.03 -6.80
C ARG A 55 9.50 -3.48 -6.99
N VAL A 56 8.35 -3.73 -7.64
CA VAL A 56 7.88 -5.09 -7.93
C VAL A 56 8.87 -5.76 -8.90
N TYR A 57 9.58 -6.77 -8.39
CA TYR A 57 10.87 -7.30 -8.85
C TYR A 57 10.95 -7.82 -10.30
N ILE A 58 9.85 -7.87 -11.04
CA ILE A 58 9.81 -8.50 -12.37
C ILE A 58 9.56 -7.47 -13.48
N ASN A 59 8.92 -6.34 -13.19
CA ASN A 59 8.82 -5.18 -14.08
C ASN A 59 8.34 -3.99 -13.24
N ALA A 60 9.04 -2.86 -13.28
CA ALA A 60 8.41 -1.60 -12.91
C ALA A 60 7.15 -1.48 -13.76
N LEU A 61 5.98 -1.36 -13.13
CA LEU A 61 4.70 -1.46 -13.84
C LEU A 61 4.50 -0.33 -14.87
N GLY A 62 5.40 0.67 -14.89
CA GLY A 62 5.38 1.78 -15.85
C GLY A 62 4.10 2.61 -15.75
N LEU A 63 3.44 2.56 -14.59
CA LEU A 63 2.12 3.15 -14.40
C LEU A 63 2.22 4.67 -14.43
N THR A 64 1.29 5.29 -15.15
CA THR A 64 1.09 6.72 -15.04
C THR A 64 0.58 7.08 -13.65
N ASN A 65 0.78 8.32 -13.23
CA ASN A 65 0.30 8.83 -11.94
C ASN A 65 -1.19 8.57 -11.71
N TRP A 66 -2.00 8.71 -12.77
CA TRP A 66 -3.43 8.42 -12.74
C TRP A 66 -3.70 6.92 -12.50
N GLN A 67 -2.99 6.02 -13.20
CA GLN A 67 -3.13 4.57 -13.01
C GLN A 67 -2.69 4.15 -11.60
N ARG A 68 -1.60 4.74 -11.10
CA ARG A 68 -1.11 4.51 -9.74
C ARG A 68 -2.15 4.89 -8.70
N PHE A 69 -2.75 6.07 -8.86
CA PHE A 69 -3.72 6.63 -7.93
C PHE A 69 -5.08 5.92 -7.95
N TYR A 70 -5.65 5.64 -9.12
CA TYR A 70 -7.02 5.09 -9.21
C TYR A 70 -7.09 3.56 -9.27
N LEU A 71 -6.04 2.89 -9.75
CA LEU A 71 -6.07 1.43 -9.95
C LEU A 71 -5.15 0.74 -8.96
N PHE A 72 -3.84 1.02 -9.04
CA PHE A 72 -2.85 0.28 -8.29
C PHE A 72 -3.02 0.43 -6.78
N ARG A 73 -3.04 1.68 -6.27
CA ARG A 73 -3.05 1.88 -4.82
C ARG A 73 -4.34 1.39 -4.15
N PRO A 74 -5.55 1.68 -4.66
CA PRO A 74 -6.79 1.13 -4.07
C PRO A 74 -6.80 -0.39 -4.07
N PHE A 75 -6.36 -1.03 -5.17
CA PHE A 75 -6.27 -2.48 -5.25
C PHE A 75 -5.24 -3.04 -4.27
N TYR A 76 -4.07 -2.40 -4.15
CA TYR A 76 -3.02 -2.81 -3.23
C TYR A 76 -3.44 -2.67 -1.77
N ILE A 77 -4.16 -1.59 -1.41
CA ILE A 77 -4.76 -1.43 -0.08
C ILE A 77 -5.76 -2.56 0.20
N ALA A 78 -6.64 -2.88 -0.76
CA ALA A 78 -7.60 -3.97 -0.62
C ALA A 78 -6.91 -5.33 -0.41
N LEU A 79 -5.84 -5.60 -1.16
CA LEU A 79 -5.02 -6.81 -1.00
C LEU A 79 -4.37 -6.87 0.38
N LEU A 80 -3.80 -5.78 0.89
CA LEU A 80 -3.19 -5.76 2.22
C LEU A 80 -4.22 -6.00 3.32
N ILE A 81 -5.42 -5.43 3.21
CA ILE A 81 -6.52 -5.67 4.16
C ILE A 81 -6.98 -7.14 4.10
N ALA A 82 -7.18 -7.68 2.89
CA ALA A 82 -7.55 -9.09 2.73
C ALA A 82 -6.48 -10.03 3.29
N PHE A 83 -5.20 -9.73 3.05
CA PHE A 83 -4.07 -10.49 3.57
C PHE A 83 -4.01 -10.43 5.10
N ALA A 84 -4.15 -9.25 5.70
CA ALA A 84 -4.24 -9.11 7.16
C ALA A 84 -5.43 -9.89 7.74
N GLY A 85 -6.59 -9.88 7.05
CA GLY A 85 -7.76 -10.67 7.42
C GLY A 85 -7.49 -12.18 7.39
N MET A 86 -6.81 -12.67 6.35
CA MET A 86 -6.40 -14.08 6.25
C MET A 86 -5.40 -14.47 7.34
N MET A 87 -4.47 -13.58 7.70
CA MET A 87 -3.55 -13.82 8.82
C MET A 87 -4.31 -14.00 10.13
N ILE A 88 -5.29 -13.14 10.43
CA ILE A 88 -6.14 -13.30 11.62
C ILE A 88 -6.93 -14.60 11.55
N PHE A 89 -7.52 -14.90 10.40
CA PHE A 89 -8.31 -16.13 10.20
C PHE A 89 -7.47 -17.39 10.44
N SER A 90 -6.19 -17.40 10.06
CA SER A 90 -5.29 -18.54 10.26
C SER A 90 -4.97 -18.87 11.73
N LEU A 91 -5.39 -18.04 12.67
CA LEU A 91 -5.26 -18.32 14.11
C LEU A 91 -6.38 -19.21 14.67
N PHE A 92 -7.43 -19.50 13.89
CA PHE A 92 -8.60 -20.29 14.26
C PHE A 92 -8.62 -21.63 13.51
#